data_AF-A0A7X6A7G9-F1
#
_entry.id   AF-A0A7X6A7G9-F1
#
_cell.length_a   1.000
_cell.length_b   1.000
_cell.length_c   1.000
_cell.angle_alpha   90.00
_cell.angle_beta   90.00
_cell.angle_gamma   90.00
#
_symmetry.space_group_name_H-M   'P 1'
#
loop_
_entity.id
_entity.type
_entity.pdbx_description
1 polymer ?
#
loop_
_entity_poly.entity_id
_entity_poly.type
_entity_poly.pdbx_seq_one_letter_code
_entity_poly.pdbx_strand_id
1 'polypeptide(L)' 'GNPIHFFDLPTLEDRRIVVRRARSGEKLITLDDQERALDEEMLVIADGRRAIALAGVMGGAATEIGDSTRDVLIESAWFL' A
#
# COMPACT_ATOMS: atom_id res chain seq x y z
N GLY A 1 -11.27 4.47 -16.76
CA GLY A 1 -11.00 3.08 -16.32
C GLY A 1 -10.89 3.07 -14.81
N ASN A 2 -11.09 1.92 -14.16
CA ASN A 2 -10.84 1.79 -12.72
C ASN A 2 -9.36 1.42 -12.52
N PRO A 3 -8.58 2.21 -11.78
CA PRO A 3 -7.20 1.84 -11.45
C PRO A 3 -7.14 0.49 -10.73
N ILE A 4 -6.13 -0.30 -11.07
CA ILE A 4 -5.86 -1.59 -10.42
C ILE A 4 -4.45 -1.52 -9.83
N HIS A 5 -4.31 -2.00 -8.60
CA HIS A 5 -3.01 -2.18 -7.95
C HIS A 5 -2.75 -3.68 -7.70
N PHE A 6 -1.50 -4.09 -7.77
CA PHE A 6 -1.07 -5.46 -7.51
C PHE A 6 -0.07 -5.47 -6.36
N PHE A 7 -0.31 -6.33 -5.38
CA PHE A 7 0.59 -6.52 -4.24
C PHE A 7 1.14 -7.94 -4.22
N ASP A 8 2.41 -8.09 -3.86
CA ASP A 8 3.02 -9.41 -3.58
C ASP A 8 2.45 -9.93 -2.25
N LEU A 9 1.48 -10.85 -2.31
CA LEU A 9 0.69 -11.28 -1.15
C LEU A 9 1.55 -11.77 0.03
N PRO A 10 2.61 -12.59 -0.17
CA PRO A 10 3.55 -12.99 0.88
C PRO A 10 4.20 -11.85 1.68
N THR A 11 4.27 -10.64 1.12
CA THR A 11 4.90 -9.48 1.79
C THR A 11 3.96 -8.75 2.75
N LEU A 12 2.65 -9.05 2.71
CA LEU A 12 1.63 -8.45 3.56
C LEU A 12 1.60 -9.12 4.93
N GLU A 13 1.82 -8.34 5.98
CA GLU A 13 1.66 -8.81 7.36
C GLU A 13 0.22 -9.27 7.61
N ASP A 14 0.08 -10.42 8.26
CA ASP A 14 -1.18 -11.11 8.54
C ASP A 14 -2.07 -11.41 7.31
N ARG A 15 -1.53 -11.28 6.08
CA ARG A 15 -2.30 -11.37 4.81
C ARG A 15 -3.59 -10.55 4.84
N ARG A 16 -3.51 -9.37 5.46
CA ARG A 16 -4.66 -8.50 5.75
C ARG A 16 -4.54 -7.19 5.00
N ILE A 17 -5.67 -6.67 4.55
CA ILE A 17 -5.81 -5.28 4.09
C ILE A 17 -6.64 -4.49 5.10
N VAL A 18 -6.16 -3.30 5.44
CA VAL A 18 -6.83 -2.32 6.30
C VAL A 18 -6.79 -0.98 5.58
N VAL A 19 -7.96 -0.50 5.16
CA VAL A 19 -8.09 0.87 4.64
C VAL A 19 -8.34 1.79 5.83
N ARG A 20 -7.46 2.77 6.03
CA ARG A 20 -7.55 3.72 7.14
C ARG A 20 -6.86 5.03 6.80
N ARG A 21 -7.05 6.03 7.65
CA ARG A 21 -6.20 7.21 7.65
C ARG A 21 -4.79 6.88 8.16
N ALA A 22 -3.81 7.64 7.69
CA ALA A 22 -2.44 7.55 8.19
C ALA A 22 -2.38 7.89 9.69
N ARG A 23 -1.42 7.29 10.39
CA ARG A 23 -1.16 7.61 11.80
C ARG A 23 -0.20 8.79 11.91
N SER A 24 -0.24 9.48 13.03
CA SER A 24 0.70 10.56 13.34
C SER A 24 2.16 10.08 13.20
N GLY A 25 2.94 10.81 12.41
CA GLY A 25 4.35 10.49 12.15
C GLY A 25 4.58 9.23 11.32
N GLU A 26 3.54 8.66 10.70
CA GLU A 26 3.68 7.50 9.82
C GLU A 26 4.45 7.88 8.55
N LYS A 27 5.23 6.92 8.05
CA LYS A 27 6.03 7.08 6.85
C LYS A 27 5.80 5.93 5.88
N LEU A 28 5.97 6.20 4.60
CA LEU A 28 5.86 5.21 3.53
C LEU A 28 7.00 5.42 2.53
N ILE A 29 7.72 4.35 2.21
CA ILE A 29 8.61 4.31 1.04
C ILE A 29 7.77 3.82 -0.13
N THR A 30 7.62 4.67 -1.15
CA THR A 30 6.84 4.36 -2.34
C THR A 30 7.71 3.74 -3.44
N LEU A 31 7.07 3.28 -4.51
CA LEU A 31 7.71 2.59 -5.66
C LEU A 31 8.83 3.37 -6.36
N ASP A 32 8.94 4.67 -6.11
CA ASP A 32 10.03 5.53 -6.60
C ASP A 32 11.20 5.65 -5.61
N ASP A 33 11.27 4.76 -4.62
CA ASP A 33 12.29 4.68 -3.55
C ASP A 33 12.41 5.94 -2.68
N GLN A 34 11.37 6.76 -2.64
CA GLN A 34 11.33 7.99 -1.86
C GLN A 34 10.51 7.80 -0.59
N GLU A 35 11.10 8.14 0.56
CA GLU A 35 10.41 8.16 1.86
C GLU A 35 9.49 9.38 1.95
N ARG A 36 8.20 9.14 2.16
CA ARG A 36 7.17 10.17 2.35
C ARG A 36 6.70 10.17 3.79
N ALA A 37 6.73 11.34 4.42
CA ALA A 37 5.97 11.59 5.64
C ALA A 37 4.49 11.70 5.27
N LEU A 38 3.64 10.95 5.96
CA LEU A 38 2.20 10.95 5.69
C LEU A 38 1.49 11.92 6.61
N ASP A 39 0.58 12.70 6.03
CA ASP A 39 -0.35 13.52 6.79
C ASP A 39 -1.49 12.63 7.32
N GLU A 40 -1.98 12.88 8.54
CA GLU A 40 -3.05 12.09 9.18
C GLU A 40 -4.38 12.15 8.42
N GLU A 41 -4.56 13.10 7.50
CA GLU A 41 -5.72 13.16 6.63
C GLU A 41 -5.62 12.25 5.41
N MET A 42 -4.42 11.78 5.07
CA MET A 42 -4.20 10.90 3.93
C MET A 42 -4.81 9.52 4.17
N LEU A 43 -5.50 9.01 3.15
CA LEU A 43 -5.99 7.64 3.15
C LEU A 43 -4.87 6.70 2.70
N VAL A 44 -4.66 5.62 3.46
CA VAL A 44 -3.67 4.59 3.16
C VAL A 44 -4.32 3.23 3.03
N ILE A 45 -3.69 2.40 2.20
CA ILE A 45 -3.85 0.96 2.27
C ILE A 45 -2.76 0.47 3.23
N ALA A 46 -3.15 -0.26 4.26
CA ALA A 46 -2.25 -0.81 5.27
C ALA A 46 -2.41 -2.33 5.35
N ASP A 47 -1.36 -3.01 5.80
CA ASP A 47 -1.44 -4.40 6.23
C ASP A 47 -1.79 -4.50 7.73
N GLY A 48 -1.59 -5.67 8.35
CA GLY A 48 -1.80 -5.85 9.79
C GLY A 48 -0.97 -4.91 10.69
N ARG A 49 0.07 -4.27 10.15
CA ARG A 49 1.08 -3.54 10.93
C ARG A 49 1.31 -2.10 10.44
N ARG A 50 1.42 -1.86 9.14
CA ARG A 50 1.99 -0.63 8.52
C ARG A 50 1.22 -0.19 7.28
N ALA A 51 1.35 1.08 6.89
CA ALA A 51 0.96 1.52 5.56
C ALA A 51 1.80 0.81 4.47
N ILE A 52 1.15 0.41 3.39
CA ILE A 52 1.75 -0.27 2.23
C ILE A 52 1.42 0.43 0.91
N ALA A 53 0.50 1.39 0.87
CA ALA A 53 0.27 2.27 -0.27
C ALA A 53 -0.42 3.58 0.15
N LEU A 54 -0.20 4.64 -0.61
CA LEU A 54 -1.01 5.85 -0.57
C LEU A 54 -2.23 5.63 -1.48
N ALA A 55 -3.42 5.57 -0.88
CA ALA A 55 -4.62 5.07 -1.53
C ALA A 55 -4.95 5.89 -2.79
N GLY A 56 -5.04 5.22 -3.93
CA GLY A 56 -5.35 5.85 -5.23
C GLY A 56 -4.23 6.69 -5.85
N VAL A 57 -3.07 6.77 -5.21
CA VAL A 57 -1.95 7.61 -5.67
C VAL A 57 -0.75 6.75 -6.07
N MET A 58 -0.18 5.98 -5.13
CA MET A 58 1.06 5.22 -5.37
C MET A 58 1.23 4.06 -4.39
N GLY A 59 1.74 2.94 -4.88
CA GLY A 59 2.11 1.79 -4.05
C GLY A 59 3.34 2.02 -3.18
N GLY A 60 3.50 1.19 -2.17
CA GLY A 60 4.71 1.06 -1.37
C GLY A 60 5.68 0.05 -1.97
N ALA A 61 6.98 0.36 -1.91
CA ALA A 61 8.04 -0.51 -2.40
C ALA A 61 8.09 -1.86 -1.68
N ALA A 62 7.71 -1.89 -0.39
CA ALA A 62 7.77 -3.10 0.43
C ALA A 62 6.84 -4.24 -0.03
N THR A 63 5.85 -3.93 -0.87
CA THR A 63 4.82 -4.88 -1.31
C THR A 63 4.69 -4.92 -2.84
N GLU A 64 5.70 -4.40 -3.55
CA GLU A 64 5.77 -4.38 -5.01
C GLU A 64 5.87 -5.79 -5.59
N ILE A 65 5.30 -5.98 -6.78
CA ILE A 65 5.47 -7.21 -7.57
C ILE A 65 6.87 -7.24 -8.18
N GLY A 66 7.57 -8.37 -8.06
CA GLY A 66 8.85 -8.61 -8.72
C GLY A 66 8.89 -9.93 -9.49
N ASP A 67 10.04 -10.23 -10.08
CA ASP A 67 10.26 -11.45 -10.88
C ASP A 67 10.01 -12.76 -10.10
N SER A 68 10.14 -12.71 -8.77
CA SER A 68 9.92 -13.86 -7.88
C SER A 68 8.49 -13.98 -7.37
N THR A 69 7.62 -13.01 -7.61
CA THR A 69 6.25 -13.03 -7.07
C THR A 69 5.46 -14.18 -7.66
N ARG A 70 4.83 -14.98 -6.79
CA ARG A 70 4.01 -16.14 -7.19
C ARG A 70 2.56 -16.04 -6.75
N ASP A 71 2.30 -15.27 -5.70
CA ASP A 71 0.98 -15.08 -5.12
C ASP A 71 0.68 -13.58 -5.14
N VAL A 72 -0.43 -13.19 -5.77
CA VAL A 72 -0.77 -11.78 -6.02
C VAL A 72 -2.10 -11.44 -5.37
N LEU A 73 -2.14 -10.32 -4.64
CA LEU A 73 -3.39 -9.66 -4.25
C LEU A 73 -3.70 -8.54 -5.25
N ILE A 74 -4.91 -8.54 -5.79
CA ILE A 74 -5.37 -7.54 -6.76
C ILE A 74 -6.32 -6.57 -6.05
N GLU A 75 -5.97 -5.29 -6.01
CA GLU A 75 -6.82 -4.22 -5.52
C GLU A 75 -7.53 -3.53 -6.68
N SER A 76 -8.86 -3.43 -6.58
CA SER A 76 -9.69 -2.57 -7.41
C SER A 76 -10.60 -1.77 -6.48
N ALA A 77 -10.26 -0.51 -6.25
CA ALA A 77 -10.90 0.34 -5.27
C ALA A 77 -11.35 1.68 -5.87
N TRP A 78 -12.23 2.35 -5.15
CA TRP A 78 -12.68 3.71 -5.43
C TRP A 78 -12.52 4.54 -4.17
N PHE A 79 -11.79 5.65 -4.26
CA PHE A 79 -11.54 6.56 -3.16
C PHE A 79 -12.27 7.89 -3.43
N LEU A 80 -12.90 8.45 -2.40
CA LEU A 80 -13.68 9.71 -2.45
C LEU A 80 -12.98 10.78 -1.60
#